data_AF-A0A7D7R0F3-F1
#
_entry.id   AF-A0A7D7R0F3-F1
#
_cell.length_a   1.000
_cell.length_b   1.000
_cell.length_c   1.000
_cell.angle_alpha   90.00
_cell.angle_beta   90.00
_cell.angle_gamma   90.00
#
_symmetry.space_group_name_H-M   'P 1'
#
loop_
_entity.id
_entity.type
_entity.pdbx_description
1 polymer ?
#
loop_
_entity_poly.entity_id
_entity_poly.type
_entity_poly.pdbx_seq_one_letter_code
_entity_poly.pdbx_strand_id
1 'polypeptide(L)'
;MVSVTAAFTLSIACASATPTAVPSGPSPMSSSSSTSSATSTAAAAHPVSTQAPRRPVDQRARAVGFVDVRSVIPSALLDLRYATDNNFVGERLYPPNARCLVHESMAPGLKTAARALRAHGEVLVFWDCYRPHSVQQRMFEKVPNPAWVAEPGPYSTSHETGRSVDVTLAARIPNCPTTRVIADRCRVDMGTDFDSFTPRATAYATAGVSASARAARARLRDAMAAGGLTVYSGEWWHFDGPGADVRRPIIDVPVS
;
A
#
# COMPACT_ATOMS: atom_id res chain seq x y z
N MET A 1 -4.15 -65.06 11.55
CA MET A 1 -4.87 -64.86 10.27
C MET A 1 -4.05 -63.85 9.49
N VAL A 2 -3.07 -64.32 8.72
CA VAL A 2 -3.14 -64.61 7.27
C VAL A 2 -3.49 -63.37 6.45
N SER A 3 -2.43 -62.83 5.81
CA SER A 3 -2.33 -62.30 4.44
C SER A 3 -3.52 -61.58 3.78
N VAL A 4 -3.25 -60.45 3.12
CA VAL A 4 -3.04 -60.40 1.66
C VAL A 4 -2.54 -59.00 1.24
N THR A 5 -1.46 -59.01 0.48
CA THR A 5 -0.81 -57.94 -0.29
C THR A 5 -1.62 -57.59 -1.54
N ALA A 6 -1.67 -56.31 -1.95
CA ALA A 6 -1.76 -55.95 -3.36
C ALA A 6 -1.30 -54.50 -3.59
N ALA A 7 -0.09 -54.36 -4.13
CA ALA A 7 0.37 -53.15 -4.79
C ALA A 7 -0.19 -53.13 -6.21
N PHE A 8 -0.70 -51.98 -6.66
CA PHE A 8 -0.96 -51.72 -8.07
C PHE A 8 -0.17 -50.46 -8.48
N THR A 9 0.98 -50.70 -9.08
CA THR A 9 1.69 -49.74 -9.93
C THR A 9 1.04 -49.74 -11.31
N LEU A 10 0.60 -48.58 -11.79
CA LEU A 10 0.30 -48.37 -13.20
C LEU A 10 1.11 -47.16 -13.70
N SER A 11 2.27 -47.48 -14.29
CA SER A 11 3.01 -46.59 -15.18
C SER A 11 2.53 -46.85 -16.60
N ILE A 12 1.98 -45.85 -17.29
CA ILE A 12 1.92 -45.83 -18.77
C ILE A 12 2.24 -44.43 -19.30
N ALA A 13 3.46 -44.34 -19.84
CA ALA A 13 3.93 -43.68 -21.07
C ALA A 13 3.44 -42.28 -21.46
N CYS A 14 4.44 -41.39 -21.59
CA CYS A 14 4.46 -40.21 -22.45
C CYS A 14 4.23 -40.57 -23.93
N ALA A 15 3.52 -39.69 -24.65
CA ALA A 15 3.66 -39.56 -26.10
C ALA A 15 3.69 -38.07 -26.47
N SER A 16 4.91 -37.58 -26.72
CA SER A 16 5.21 -36.27 -27.29
C SER A 16 5.02 -36.36 -28.82
N ALA A 17 4.28 -35.43 -29.42
CA ALA A 17 4.16 -35.35 -30.87
C ALA A 17 4.23 -33.88 -31.34
N THR A 18 5.42 -33.47 -31.78
CA THR A 18 5.78 -32.52 -32.85
C THR A 18 7.32 -32.61 -32.96
N PRO A 19 7.99 -32.36 -34.11
CA PRO A 19 7.60 -31.51 -35.23
C PRO A 19 7.85 -32.13 -36.62
N THR A 20 7.29 -31.53 -37.68
CA THR A 20 7.79 -31.72 -39.05
C THR A 20 8.03 -30.35 -39.69
N ALA A 21 9.29 -30.11 -40.02
CA ALA A 21 9.80 -28.97 -40.77
C ALA A 21 10.57 -29.51 -41.98
N VAL A 22 10.28 -29.01 -43.18
CA VAL A 22 11.07 -29.21 -44.43
C VAL A 22 10.68 -28.08 -45.41
N PRO A 23 11.50 -27.66 -46.39
CA PRO A 23 12.84 -27.09 -46.30
C PRO A 23 12.93 -25.71 -46.99
N SER A 24 14.09 -25.06 -46.79
CA SER A 24 14.54 -23.81 -47.42
C SER A 24 14.87 -23.96 -48.92
N GLY A 25 14.53 -22.93 -49.71
CA GLY A 25 15.03 -22.69 -51.07
C GLY A 25 15.64 -21.28 -51.19
N PRO A 26 16.61 -21.04 -52.09
CA PRO A 26 17.52 -19.90 -52.02
C PRO A 26 17.00 -18.61 -52.68
N SER A 27 17.58 -17.49 -52.21
CA SER A 27 17.37 -16.10 -52.58
C SER A 27 17.54 -15.76 -54.07
N PRO A 28 17.06 -14.58 -54.45
CA PRO A 28 17.91 -13.66 -55.21
C PRO A 28 18.09 -12.33 -54.48
N MET A 29 19.33 -11.85 -54.55
CA MET A 29 19.78 -10.54 -54.12
C MET A 29 19.07 -9.45 -54.94
N SER A 30 18.60 -8.40 -54.28
CA SER A 30 18.39 -7.09 -54.90
C SER A 30 18.83 -6.03 -53.92
N SER A 31 20.02 -5.52 -54.21
CA SER A 31 20.66 -4.36 -53.62
C SER A 31 19.93 -3.09 -54.05
N SER A 32 19.24 -2.44 -53.12
CA SER A 32 18.79 -1.06 -53.27
C SER A 32 19.27 -0.26 -52.07
N SER A 33 20.30 0.53 -52.33
CA SER A 33 20.96 1.45 -51.40
C SER A 33 20.03 2.62 -51.11
N SER A 34 19.39 2.62 -49.95
CA SER A 34 18.70 3.79 -49.39
C SER A 34 19.59 4.43 -48.33
N THR A 35 20.14 5.60 -48.68
CA THR A 35 20.81 6.52 -47.77
C THR A 35 19.82 7.03 -46.72
N SER A 36 19.86 6.46 -45.52
CA SER A 36 19.16 6.99 -44.35
C SER A 36 20.03 8.07 -43.69
N SER A 37 19.62 9.32 -43.85
CA SER A 37 20.16 10.46 -43.10
C SER A 37 19.98 10.24 -41.60
N ALA A 38 21.08 10.08 -40.88
CA ALA A 38 21.10 10.00 -39.43
C ALA A 38 20.86 11.40 -38.84
N THR A 39 19.61 11.72 -38.53
CA THR A 39 19.28 12.88 -37.69
C THR A 39 19.57 12.49 -36.25
N SER A 40 20.70 12.94 -35.71
CA SER A 40 21.02 12.85 -34.29
C SER A 40 20.05 13.75 -33.51
N THR A 41 18.96 13.17 -33.00
CA THR A 41 18.18 13.80 -31.96
C THR A 41 18.93 13.65 -30.65
N ALA A 42 19.61 14.74 -30.25
CA ALA A 42 20.14 14.89 -28.91
C ALA A 42 19.01 14.57 -27.90
N ALA A 43 19.22 13.53 -27.09
CA ALA A 43 18.32 13.19 -26.00
C ALA A 43 18.21 14.42 -25.08
N ALA A 44 17.02 15.05 -25.08
CA ALA A 44 16.72 16.13 -24.16
C ALA A 44 16.79 15.58 -22.74
N ALA A 45 17.88 15.90 -22.04
CA ALA A 45 18.02 15.62 -20.62
C ALA A 45 16.82 16.24 -19.90
N HIS A 46 15.95 15.38 -19.35
CA HIS A 46 14.86 15.84 -18.51
C HIS A 46 15.46 16.58 -17.31
N PRO A 47 14.99 17.79 -17.00
CA PRO A 47 15.48 18.51 -15.85
C PRO A 47 15.17 17.67 -14.61
N VAL A 48 16.23 17.29 -13.89
CA VAL A 48 16.11 16.71 -12.56
C VAL A 48 15.46 17.79 -11.70
N SER A 49 14.15 17.62 -11.45
CA SER A 49 13.41 18.49 -10.54
C SER A 49 14.08 18.39 -9.17
N THR A 50 14.86 19.42 -8.84
CA THR A 50 15.55 19.52 -7.57
C THR A 50 14.49 19.92 -6.55
N GLN A 51 13.84 18.92 -5.95
CA GLN A 51 12.84 19.15 -4.92
C GLN A 51 13.49 19.93 -3.78
N ALA A 52 12.92 21.08 -3.39
CA ALA A 52 13.42 21.88 -2.29
C ALA A 52 13.64 21.00 -1.04
N PRO A 53 14.70 21.23 -0.25
CA PRO A 53 15.01 20.40 0.91
C PRO A 53 13.79 20.34 1.84
N ARG A 54 13.29 19.12 2.11
CA ARG A 54 12.12 18.92 2.98
C ARG A 54 12.46 19.47 4.36
N ARG A 55 11.59 20.33 4.89
CA ARG A 55 11.72 20.84 6.26
C ARG A 55 11.86 19.66 7.24
N PRO A 56 12.72 19.78 8.27
CA PRO A 56 12.79 18.78 9.33
C PRO A 56 11.42 18.55 9.97
N VAL A 57 11.19 17.33 10.48
CA VAL A 57 10.02 17.01 11.32
C VAL A 57 10.07 17.87 12.58
N ASP A 58 8.91 18.33 13.08
CA ASP A 58 8.81 19.11 14.33
C ASP A 58 9.60 18.44 15.46
N GLN A 59 10.29 19.25 16.28
CA GLN A 59 11.16 18.74 17.34
C GLN A 59 10.40 17.91 18.37
N ARG A 60 9.15 18.26 18.68
CA ARG A 60 8.31 17.51 19.63
C ARG A 60 7.94 16.14 19.09
N ALA A 61 7.60 16.07 17.80
CA ALA A 61 7.34 14.79 17.13
C ALA A 61 8.60 13.91 17.08
N ARG A 62 9.76 14.50 16.76
CA ARG A 62 11.03 13.77 16.83
C ARG A 62 11.36 13.27 18.24
N ALA A 63 11.06 14.05 19.27
CA ALA A 63 11.35 13.69 20.66
C ALA A 63 10.60 12.44 21.13
N VAL A 64 9.46 12.12 20.50
CA VAL A 64 8.70 10.88 20.74
C VAL A 64 8.99 9.77 19.72
N GLY A 65 10.09 9.90 18.97
CA GLY A 65 10.57 8.88 18.04
C GLY A 65 9.86 8.86 16.69
N PHE A 66 9.18 9.94 16.29
CA PHE A 66 8.51 10.01 14.99
C PHE A 66 9.44 10.41 13.85
N VAL A 67 9.26 9.72 12.73
CA VAL A 67 9.92 9.96 11.45
C VAL A 67 8.88 10.10 10.34
N ASP A 68 9.23 10.84 9.28
CA ASP A 68 8.38 10.93 8.09
C ASP A 68 8.49 9.65 7.27
N VAL A 69 7.35 9.04 6.92
CA VAL A 69 7.32 7.77 6.18
C VAL A 69 8.08 7.81 4.86
N ARG A 70 8.18 8.96 4.17
CA ARG A 70 8.93 9.08 2.91
C ARG A 70 10.44 9.09 3.12
N SER A 71 10.93 9.31 4.34
CA SER A 71 12.34 9.05 4.69
C SER A 71 12.63 7.55 4.86
N VAL A 72 11.58 6.76 5.16
CA VAL A 72 11.64 5.29 5.30
C VAL A 72 11.40 4.60 3.96
N ILE A 73 10.36 5.02 3.24
CA ILE A 73 9.92 4.52 1.92
C ILE A 73 9.82 5.73 0.97
N PRO A 74 10.87 6.07 0.20
CA PRO A 74 10.84 7.23 -0.71
C PRO A 74 9.73 7.18 -1.77
N SER A 75 9.24 6.00 -2.12
CA SER A 75 8.14 5.81 -3.08
C SER A 75 6.74 5.85 -2.46
N ALA A 76 6.62 6.13 -1.16
CA ALA A 76 5.32 6.22 -0.49
C ALA A 76 4.51 7.38 -1.07
N LEU A 77 3.32 7.06 -1.55
CA LEU A 77 2.33 8.05 -1.95
C LEU A 77 1.49 8.43 -0.73
N LEU A 78 1.10 9.69 -0.65
CA LEU A 78 0.34 10.22 0.48
C LEU A 78 -0.97 10.79 -0.03
N ASP A 79 -2.06 10.40 0.61
CA ASP A 79 -3.41 10.89 0.40
C ASP A 79 -4.02 11.08 1.80
N LEU A 80 -3.41 11.94 2.62
CA LEU A 80 -3.76 12.08 4.03
C LEU A 80 -5.21 12.58 4.17
N ARG A 81 -6.16 11.66 4.38
CA ARG A 81 -7.60 11.94 4.27
C ARG A 81 -8.06 12.96 5.30
N TYR A 82 -7.50 12.88 6.50
CA TYR A 82 -7.78 13.82 7.58
C TYR A 82 -7.12 15.20 7.39
N ALA A 83 -6.24 15.40 6.40
CA ALA A 83 -5.78 16.73 5.96
C ALA A 83 -6.73 17.37 4.91
N THR A 84 -7.80 16.67 4.55
CA THR A 84 -8.84 17.12 3.60
C THR A 84 -10.22 17.00 4.25
N ASP A 85 -11.27 17.41 3.55
CA ASP A 85 -12.68 17.17 3.91
C ASP A 85 -13.19 15.79 3.43
N ASN A 86 -12.39 15.05 2.66
CA ASN A 86 -12.72 13.73 2.16
C ASN A 86 -12.45 12.64 3.23
N ASN A 87 -13.20 12.69 4.32
CA ASN A 87 -13.17 11.73 5.42
C ASN A 87 -14.56 11.65 6.09
N PHE A 88 -14.77 10.69 6.99
CA PHE A 88 -16.09 10.46 7.59
C PHE A 88 -16.63 11.62 8.44
N VAL A 89 -15.78 12.54 8.91
CA VAL A 89 -16.18 13.72 9.67
C VAL A 89 -16.61 14.85 8.73
N GLY A 90 -16.12 14.88 7.49
CA GLY A 90 -16.39 15.96 6.52
C GLY A 90 -15.65 17.27 6.82
N GLU A 91 -14.68 17.24 7.74
CA GLU A 91 -13.88 18.39 8.17
C GLU A 91 -12.38 18.08 8.04
N ARG A 92 -11.57 19.11 7.79
CA ARG A 92 -10.11 18.98 7.87
C ARG A 92 -9.67 18.93 9.33
N LEU A 93 -9.06 17.82 9.74
CA LEU A 93 -8.57 17.59 11.10
C LEU A 93 -7.05 17.78 11.25
N TYR A 94 -6.30 17.64 10.15
CA TYR A 94 -4.86 17.88 10.08
C TYR A 94 -4.55 19.18 9.33
N PRO A 95 -3.45 19.89 9.65
CA PRO A 95 -3.06 21.08 8.91
C PRO A 95 -2.62 20.75 7.46
N PRO A 96 -2.67 21.70 6.52
CA PRO A 96 -2.31 21.46 5.11
C PRO A 96 -0.88 20.96 4.89
N ASN A 97 0.04 21.25 5.80
CA ASN A 97 1.43 20.81 5.78
C ASN A 97 1.67 19.51 6.56
N ALA A 98 0.61 18.77 6.91
CA ALA A 98 0.71 17.50 7.61
C ALA A 98 1.55 16.48 6.83
N ARG A 99 2.18 15.61 7.60
CA ARG A 99 3.05 14.53 7.13
C ARG A 99 2.51 13.21 7.67
N CYS A 100 2.74 12.14 6.92
CA CYS A 100 2.60 10.80 7.48
C CYS A 100 3.79 10.55 8.40
N LEU A 101 3.60 10.79 9.69
CA LEU A 101 4.58 10.48 10.73
C LEU A 101 4.31 9.07 11.26
N VAL A 102 5.36 8.27 11.42
CA VAL A 102 5.32 6.95 12.05
C VAL A 102 6.42 6.87 13.09
N HIS A 103 6.24 6.05 14.13
CA HIS A 103 7.31 5.75 15.06
C HIS A 103 8.44 5.00 14.34
N GLU A 104 9.69 5.31 14.66
CA GLU A 104 10.87 4.73 14.01
C GLU A 104 10.91 3.19 14.05
N SER A 105 10.28 2.57 15.05
CA SER A 105 10.12 1.11 15.14
C SER A 105 9.34 0.50 13.97
N MET A 106 8.50 1.28 13.28
CA MET A 106 7.77 0.85 12.08
C MET A 106 8.67 0.74 10.85
N ALA A 107 9.83 1.42 10.86
CA ALA A 107 10.63 1.63 9.65
C ALA A 107 11.12 0.34 8.99
N PRO A 108 11.65 -0.66 9.72
CA PRO A 108 12.07 -1.93 9.10
C PRO A 108 10.91 -2.69 8.45
N GLY A 109 9.76 -2.75 9.12
CA GLY A 109 8.59 -3.48 8.63
C GLY A 109 7.99 -2.83 7.39
N LEU A 110 7.82 -1.51 7.41
CA LEU A 110 7.33 -0.74 6.28
C LEU A 110 8.27 -0.83 5.06
N LYS A 111 9.61 -0.81 5.26
CA LYS A 111 10.58 -1.05 4.18
C LYS A 111 10.40 -2.42 3.55
N THR A 112 10.21 -3.45 4.37
CA THR A 112 10.01 -4.83 3.89
C THR A 112 8.71 -4.95 3.10
N ALA A 113 7.60 -4.41 3.61
CA ALA A 113 6.31 -4.41 2.92
C ALA A 113 6.40 -3.67 1.57
N ALA A 114 6.99 -2.48 1.55
CA ALA A 114 7.18 -1.72 0.30
C ALA A 114 8.06 -2.45 -0.73
N ARG A 115 9.06 -3.21 -0.28
CA ARG A 115 9.89 -4.04 -1.17
C ARG A 115 9.12 -5.22 -1.74
N ALA A 116 8.28 -5.88 -0.96
CA ALA A 116 7.44 -6.97 -1.43
C ALA A 116 6.47 -6.50 -2.52
N LEU A 117 5.79 -5.36 -2.30
CA LEU A 117 4.85 -4.79 -3.28
C LEU A 117 5.52 -4.32 -4.57
N ARG A 118 6.75 -3.81 -4.48
CA ARG A 118 7.53 -3.42 -5.66
C ARG A 118 7.72 -4.56 -6.67
N ALA A 119 7.85 -5.80 -6.20
CA ALA A 119 7.96 -6.97 -7.08
C ALA A 119 6.71 -7.17 -7.97
N HIS A 120 5.57 -6.63 -7.55
CA HIS A 120 4.31 -6.63 -8.29
C HIS A 120 4.03 -5.31 -9.03
N GLY A 121 5.00 -4.38 -9.06
CA GLY A 121 4.81 -3.04 -9.63
C GLY A 121 3.92 -2.12 -8.79
N GLU A 122 3.59 -2.52 -7.57
CA GLU A 122 2.70 -1.82 -6.64
C GLU A 122 3.51 -0.94 -5.65
N VAL A 123 2.87 0.11 -5.15
CA VAL A 123 3.39 0.97 -4.07
C VAL A 123 2.32 1.19 -3.00
N LEU A 124 2.76 1.49 -1.78
CA LEU A 124 1.87 1.89 -0.69
C LEU A 124 1.39 3.34 -0.87
N VAL A 125 0.11 3.54 -0.61
CA VAL A 125 -0.54 4.83 -0.43
C VAL A 125 -0.97 4.93 1.03
N PHE A 126 -0.58 5.98 1.72
CA PHE A 126 -0.91 6.22 3.14
C PHE A 126 -2.07 7.22 3.24
N TRP A 127 -3.12 6.83 3.95
CA TRP A 127 -4.30 7.64 4.26
C TRP A 127 -4.26 8.22 5.67
N ASP A 128 -3.76 7.45 6.64
CA ASP A 128 -3.46 7.94 7.98
C ASP A 128 -2.25 7.21 8.59
N CYS A 129 -1.59 7.89 9.53
CA CYS A 129 -0.38 7.44 10.21
C CYS A 129 -0.48 7.84 11.69
N TYR A 130 0.46 8.62 12.23
CA TYR A 130 0.27 9.23 13.54
C TYR A 130 -0.95 10.18 13.55
N ARG A 131 -1.85 9.93 14.50
CA ARG A 131 -3.02 10.75 14.80
C ARG A 131 -2.88 11.38 16.18
N PRO A 132 -2.81 12.71 16.32
CA PRO A 132 -2.76 13.33 17.63
C PRO A 132 -3.96 12.96 18.49
N HIS A 133 -3.75 12.83 19.80
CA HIS A 133 -4.83 12.49 20.74
C HIS A 133 -6.00 13.48 20.64
N SER A 134 -5.73 14.78 20.48
CA SER A 134 -6.77 15.79 20.32
C SER A 134 -7.64 15.55 19.07
N VAL A 135 -7.07 14.96 18.01
CA VAL A 135 -7.80 14.61 16.79
C VAL A 135 -8.67 13.37 17.03
N GLN A 136 -8.18 12.37 17.76
CA GLN A 136 -9.00 11.21 18.13
C GLN A 136 -10.20 11.62 18.98
N GLN A 137 -9.99 12.52 19.95
CA GLN A 137 -11.08 13.12 20.73
C GLN A 137 -12.08 13.82 19.82
N ARG A 138 -11.61 14.67 18.91
CA ARG A 138 -12.46 15.41 17.97
C ARG A 138 -13.27 14.50 17.04
N MET A 139 -12.68 13.42 16.56
CA MET A 139 -13.36 12.41 15.74
C MET A 139 -14.52 11.77 16.52
N PHE A 140 -14.26 11.37 17.77
CA PHE A 140 -15.27 10.73 18.61
C PHE A 140 -16.38 11.70 19.05
N GLU A 141 -16.05 12.96 19.34
CA GLU A 141 -17.05 14.03 19.59
C GLU A 141 -18.04 14.17 18.42
N LYS A 142 -17.54 14.04 17.19
CA LYS A 142 -18.32 14.20 15.97
C LYS A 142 -19.13 12.94 15.61
N VAL A 143 -18.55 11.77 15.85
CA VAL A 143 -19.18 10.47 15.59
C VAL A 143 -18.98 9.56 16.81
N PRO A 144 -19.83 9.69 17.85
CA PRO A 144 -19.69 8.98 19.12
C PRO A 144 -20.24 7.56 19.02
N ASN A 145 -19.70 6.77 18.08
CA ASN A 145 -20.05 5.37 17.89
C ASN A 145 -18.79 4.49 18.02
N PRO A 146 -18.60 3.77 19.14
CA PRO A 146 -17.41 2.96 19.38
C PRO A 146 -17.30 1.75 18.43
N ALA A 147 -18.36 1.42 17.69
CA ALA A 147 -18.28 0.42 16.62
C ALA A 147 -17.52 0.93 15.39
N TRP A 148 -17.34 2.25 15.26
CA TRP A 148 -16.79 2.91 14.06
C TRP A 148 -15.59 3.80 14.37
N VAL A 149 -15.57 4.44 15.55
CA VAL A 149 -14.51 5.36 15.96
C VAL A 149 -14.03 4.94 17.34
N ALA A 150 -12.74 4.65 17.49
CA ALA A 150 -12.18 4.28 18.78
C ALA A 150 -12.45 5.36 19.84
N GLU A 151 -12.96 4.95 21.00
CA GLU A 151 -13.19 5.87 22.11
C GLU A 151 -11.83 6.35 22.67
N PRO A 152 -11.59 7.66 22.78
CA PRO A 152 -10.34 8.18 23.33
C PRO A 152 -10.22 7.79 24.81
N GLY A 153 -9.06 7.23 25.19
CA GLY A 153 -8.76 6.81 26.56
C GLY A 153 -7.71 7.70 27.26
N PRO A 154 -7.33 7.37 28.51
CA PRO A 154 -6.30 8.09 29.24
C PRO A 154 -4.86 7.78 28.76
N TYR A 155 -4.72 6.96 27.71
CA TYR A 155 -3.44 6.51 27.16
C TYR A 155 -3.51 6.50 25.64
N SER A 156 -2.39 6.78 25.00
CA SER A 156 -2.23 6.60 23.56
C SER A 156 -1.85 5.16 23.23
N THR A 157 -2.49 4.62 22.20
CA THR A 157 -2.18 3.34 21.51
C THR A 157 -2.29 3.54 20.00
N SER A 158 -1.95 2.53 19.21
CA SER A 158 -2.22 2.46 17.77
C SER A 158 -1.74 3.71 17.01
N HIS A 159 -2.62 4.38 16.26
CA HIS A 159 -2.37 5.63 15.53
C HIS A 159 -1.81 6.73 16.43
N GLU A 160 -2.29 6.89 17.67
CA GLU A 160 -1.78 7.91 18.58
C GLU A 160 -0.32 7.68 19.00
N THR A 161 0.21 6.47 18.81
CA THR A 161 1.62 6.16 19.08
C THR A 161 2.47 6.10 17.82
N GLY A 162 1.91 6.46 16.66
CA GLY A 162 2.57 6.35 15.35
C GLY A 162 2.90 4.90 14.97
N ARG A 163 2.26 3.91 15.58
CA ARG A 163 2.53 2.47 15.38
C ARG A 163 1.45 1.76 14.59
N SER A 164 0.55 2.52 14.01
CA SER A 164 -0.47 2.01 13.08
C SER A 164 -0.51 2.89 11.85
N VAL A 165 -0.92 2.30 10.73
CA VAL A 165 -1.05 2.98 9.46
C VAL A 165 -2.29 2.49 8.73
N ASP A 166 -2.95 3.41 8.05
CA ASP A 166 -4.05 3.12 7.14
C ASP A 166 -3.54 3.25 5.71
N VAL A 167 -3.58 2.15 4.97
CA VAL A 167 -2.92 2.06 3.67
C VAL A 167 -3.77 1.36 2.60
N THR A 168 -3.49 1.72 1.36
CA THR A 168 -3.92 0.96 0.17
C THR A 168 -2.75 0.79 -0.81
N LEU A 169 -3.03 0.16 -1.95
CA LEU A 169 -2.09 -0.07 -3.03
C LEU A 169 -2.36 0.89 -4.20
N ALA A 170 -1.29 1.28 -4.89
CA ALA A 170 -1.37 1.91 -6.19
C ALA A 170 -0.42 1.27 -7.20
N ALA A 171 -0.87 1.14 -8.44
CA ALA A 171 -0.12 0.54 -9.55
C ALA A 171 -0.30 1.36 -10.83
N ARG A 172 0.50 1.07 -11.86
CA ARG A 172 0.23 1.59 -13.21
C ARG A 172 -0.90 0.78 -13.82
N ILE A 173 -2.10 1.36 -13.87
CA ILE A 173 -3.30 0.72 -14.43
C ILE A 173 -3.79 1.59 -15.61
N PRO A 174 -3.87 1.05 -16.83
CA PRO A 174 -4.46 1.76 -17.96
C PRO A 174 -5.92 2.15 -17.70
N ASN A 175 -6.37 3.27 -18.27
CA ASN A 175 -7.76 3.74 -18.14
C ASN A 175 -8.23 3.89 -16.68
N CYS A 176 -7.34 4.35 -15.80
CA CYS A 176 -7.68 4.61 -14.41
C CYS A 176 -8.79 5.68 -14.32
N PRO A 177 -9.89 5.43 -13.60
CA PRO A 177 -10.87 6.47 -13.30
C PRO A 177 -10.19 7.63 -12.57
N THR A 178 -10.54 8.87 -12.93
CA THR A 178 -9.94 10.10 -12.38
C THR A 178 -9.99 10.13 -10.85
N THR A 179 -11.07 9.61 -10.26
CA THR A 179 -11.25 9.51 -8.80
C THR A 179 -10.25 8.58 -8.11
N ARG A 180 -9.55 7.71 -8.84
CA ARG A 180 -8.54 6.79 -8.29
C ARG A 180 -7.11 7.16 -8.68
N VAL A 181 -6.91 8.16 -9.54
CA VAL A 181 -5.58 8.61 -9.92
C VAL A 181 -4.87 9.21 -8.69
N ILE A 182 -3.63 8.80 -8.47
CA ILE A 182 -2.74 9.36 -7.46
C ILE A 182 -1.32 9.43 -8.01
N ALA A 183 -0.76 10.64 -8.07
CA ALA A 183 0.46 10.92 -8.84
C ALA A 183 0.35 10.37 -10.27
N ASP A 184 1.26 9.49 -10.69
CA ASP A 184 1.30 8.84 -12.01
C ASP A 184 0.74 7.40 -11.99
N ARG A 185 -0.07 7.08 -10.96
CA ARG A 185 -0.58 5.73 -10.68
C ARG A 185 -2.09 5.75 -10.42
N CYS A 186 -2.66 4.55 -10.32
CA CYS A 186 -4.04 4.32 -9.99
C CYS A 186 -4.14 3.55 -8.68
N ARG A 187 -4.96 4.04 -7.74
CA ARG A 187 -5.33 3.29 -6.53
C ARG A 187 -6.06 2.00 -6.94
N VAL A 188 -5.61 0.88 -6.39
CA VAL A 188 -6.18 -0.44 -6.64
C VAL A 188 -7.58 -0.50 -6.00
N ASP A 189 -8.53 -1.14 -6.69
CA ASP A 189 -9.86 -1.37 -6.13
C ASP A 189 -9.79 -2.35 -4.95
N MET A 190 -10.28 -1.90 -3.80
CA MET A 190 -10.34 -2.69 -2.57
C MET A 190 -11.78 -3.04 -2.18
N GLY A 191 -12.78 -2.72 -3.03
CA GLY A 191 -14.19 -3.08 -2.86
C GLY A 191 -15.01 -2.09 -2.00
N THR A 192 -14.35 -1.32 -1.13
CA THR A 192 -14.88 -0.15 -0.44
C THR A 192 -13.81 0.94 -0.45
N ASP A 193 -14.20 2.20 -0.24
CA ASP A 193 -13.23 3.24 0.10
C ASP A 193 -12.79 3.12 1.58
N PHE A 194 -11.81 3.93 1.96
CA PHE A 194 -11.40 4.22 3.33
C PHE A 194 -12.58 4.73 4.19
N ASP A 195 -12.53 4.48 5.51
CA ASP A 195 -13.57 4.86 6.48
C ASP A 195 -14.99 4.37 6.13
N SER A 196 -15.11 3.30 5.34
CA SER A 196 -16.40 2.66 5.08
C SER A 196 -16.86 1.86 6.29
N PHE A 197 -17.87 2.34 7.04
CA PHE A 197 -18.46 1.64 8.20
C PHE A 197 -19.44 0.52 7.83
N THR A 198 -19.11 -0.28 6.81
CA THR A 198 -19.96 -1.39 6.35
C THR A 198 -19.28 -2.74 6.59
N PRO A 199 -20.02 -3.85 6.73
CA PRO A 199 -19.41 -5.18 6.88
C PRO A 199 -18.45 -5.57 5.73
N ARG A 200 -18.63 -4.97 4.54
CA ARG A 200 -17.75 -5.14 3.38
C ARG A 200 -16.34 -4.59 3.62
N ALA A 201 -16.16 -3.69 4.59
CA ALA A 201 -14.87 -3.11 4.93
C ALA A 201 -14.03 -3.97 5.89
N THR A 202 -14.62 -5.00 6.51
CA THR A 202 -13.84 -5.92 7.36
C THR A 202 -12.74 -6.62 6.57
N ALA A 203 -11.60 -6.88 7.23
CA ALA A 203 -10.36 -7.27 6.56
C ALA A 203 -10.49 -8.49 5.66
N TYR A 204 -11.36 -9.44 6.05
CA TYR A 204 -11.57 -10.71 5.37
C TYR A 204 -12.96 -10.85 4.73
N ALA A 205 -13.70 -9.75 4.56
CA ALA A 205 -15.01 -9.77 3.93
C ALA A 205 -14.99 -10.43 2.54
N THR A 206 -15.94 -11.33 2.30
CA THR A 206 -16.15 -11.98 0.99
C THR A 206 -17.49 -11.59 0.37
N ALA A 207 -18.54 -11.48 1.19
CA ALA A 207 -19.87 -11.09 0.73
C ALA A 207 -19.86 -9.66 0.17
N GLY A 208 -20.29 -9.50 -1.09
CA GLY A 208 -20.31 -8.21 -1.78
C GLY A 208 -18.93 -7.62 -2.10
N VAL A 209 -17.84 -8.38 -1.97
CA VAL A 209 -16.48 -7.95 -2.34
C VAL A 209 -16.03 -8.78 -3.53
N SER A 210 -15.65 -8.11 -4.62
CA SER A 210 -15.22 -8.78 -5.85
C SER A 210 -13.98 -9.65 -5.62
N ALA A 211 -13.80 -10.68 -6.46
CA ALA A 211 -12.63 -11.55 -6.38
C ALA A 211 -11.31 -10.77 -6.54
N SER A 212 -11.28 -9.77 -7.42
CA SER A 212 -10.12 -8.90 -7.63
C SER A 212 -9.80 -8.05 -6.40
N ALA A 213 -10.82 -7.45 -5.76
CA ALA A 213 -10.64 -6.67 -4.52
C ALA A 213 -10.16 -7.56 -3.37
N ARG A 214 -10.72 -8.77 -3.22
CA ARG A 214 -10.24 -9.75 -2.22
C ARG A 214 -8.78 -10.13 -2.45
N ALA A 215 -8.39 -10.36 -3.70
CA ALA A 215 -7.00 -10.65 -4.04
C ALA A 215 -6.07 -9.46 -3.77
N ALA A 216 -6.52 -8.22 -4.01
CA ALA A 216 -5.76 -7.02 -3.68
C ALA A 216 -5.57 -6.85 -2.17
N ARG A 217 -6.63 -7.06 -1.37
CA ARG A 217 -6.53 -7.07 0.10
C ARG A 217 -5.59 -8.15 0.60
N ALA A 218 -5.61 -9.35 -0.01
CA ALA A 218 -4.66 -10.41 0.32
C ALA A 218 -3.21 -9.98 0.06
N ARG A 219 -2.90 -9.44 -1.13
CA ARG A 219 -1.55 -8.93 -1.43
C ARG A 219 -1.09 -7.85 -0.46
N LEU A 220 -1.97 -6.91 -0.11
CA LEU A 220 -1.67 -5.88 0.88
C LEU A 220 -1.35 -6.51 2.24
N ARG A 221 -2.20 -7.41 2.74
CA ARG A 221 -1.99 -8.09 4.02
C ARG A 221 -0.70 -8.90 4.03
N ASP A 222 -0.43 -9.67 2.98
CA ASP A 222 0.75 -10.53 2.89
C ASP A 222 2.04 -9.69 2.89
N ALA A 223 2.04 -8.57 2.16
CA ALA A 223 3.17 -7.64 2.17
C ALA A 223 3.39 -6.99 3.54
N MET A 224 2.32 -6.55 4.20
CA MET A 224 2.41 -5.93 5.53
C MET A 224 2.84 -6.97 6.59
N ALA A 225 2.31 -8.20 6.52
CA ALA A 225 2.67 -9.32 7.38
C ALA A 225 4.14 -9.76 7.19
N ALA A 226 4.66 -9.73 5.96
CA ALA A 226 6.08 -9.94 5.72
C ALA A 226 6.99 -8.90 6.40
N GLY A 227 6.45 -7.70 6.66
CA GLY A 227 7.09 -6.66 7.48
C GLY A 227 6.87 -6.81 8.99
N GLY A 228 6.11 -7.82 9.44
CA GLY A 228 5.74 -8.00 10.84
C GLY A 228 4.60 -7.09 11.32
N LEU A 229 3.79 -6.55 10.40
CA LEU A 229 2.59 -5.78 10.73
C LEU A 229 1.35 -6.68 10.64
N THR A 230 0.38 -6.43 11.51
CA THR A 230 -0.85 -7.23 11.65
C THR A 230 -2.05 -6.41 11.21
N VAL A 231 -2.92 -6.99 10.38
CA VAL A 231 -4.17 -6.34 9.98
C VAL A 231 -5.16 -6.31 11.15
N TYR A 232 -5.87 -5.19 11.33
CA TYR A 232 -7.03 -5.15 12.22
C TYR A 232 -8.24 -5.82 11.53
N SER A 233 -8.93 -6.73 12.22
CA SER A 233 -9.98 -7.53 11.57
C SER A 233 -11.20 -6.71 11.13
N GLY A 234 -11.46 -5.59 11.80
CA GLY A 234 -12.57 -4.68 11.50
C GLY A 234 -12.39 -3.88 10.22
N GLU A 235 -11.15 -3.70 9.74
CA GLU A 235 -10.82 -2.75 8.68
C GLU A 235 -9.72 -3.30 7.77
N TRP A 236 -9.97 -3.39 6.46
CA TRP A 236 -8.99 -3.98 5.54
C TRP A 236 -7.74 -3.12 5.32
N TRP A 237 -7.80 -1.82 5.61
CA TRP A 237 -6.73 -0.85 5.38
C TRP A 237 -5.82 -0.65 6.59
N HIS A 238 -6.27 -1.01 7.80
CA HIS A 238 -5.60 -0.72 9.07
C HIS A 238 -4.58 -1.81 9.42
N PHE A 239 -3.35 -1.39 9.69
CA PHE A 239 -2.27 -2.28 10.10
C PHE A 239 -1.54 -1.76 11.33
N ASP A 240 -1.46 -2.62 12.35
CA ASP A 240 -0.70 -2.40 13.56
C ASP A 240 0.71 -2.97 13.43
N GLY A 241 1.71 -2.20 13.83
CA GLY A 241 3.07 -2.70 14.00
C GLY A 241 3.38 -3.11 15.45
N PRO A 242 4.65 -3.47 15.71
CA PRO A 242 5.07 -3.94 17.02
C PRO A 242 4.75 -2.97 18.16
N GLY A 243 3.99 -3.48 19.15
CA GLY A 243 3.62 -2.74 20.36
C GLY A 243 2.63 -1.60 20.14
N ALA A 244 1.81 -1.66 19.08
CA ALA A 244 0.71 -0.72 18.85
C ALA A 244 -0.34 -0.76 19.97
N ASP A 245 -0.61 -1.91 20.56
CA ASP A 245 -1.54 -2.12 21.67
C ASP A 245 -1.01 -1.67 23.04
N VAL A 246 0.30 -1.48 23.17
CA VAL A 246 0.95 -1.06 24.41
C VAL A 246 0.54 0.37 24.76
N ARG A 247 -0.09 0.53 25.94
CA ARG A 247 -0.49 1.83 26.49
C ARG A 247 0.72 2.72 26.77
N ARG A 248 0.67 3.96 26.32
CA ARG A 248 1.68 5.00 26.55
C ARG A 248 1.02 6.28 27.08
N PRO A 249 1.77 7.18 27.74
CA PRO A 249 1.27 8.52 28.04
C PRO A 249 0.71 9.18 26.78
N ILE A 250 -0.30 10.04 26.94
CA ILE A 250 -0.94 10.75 25.83
C ILE A 250 0.12 11.45 24.97
N ILE A 251 0.07 11.21 23.66
CA ILE A 251 0.94 11.84 22.68
C ILE A 251 0.11 12.79 21.81
N ASP A 252 0.31 14.09 22.02
CA ASP A 252 -0.39 15.16 21.31
C ASP A 252 0.62 16.19 20.77
N VAL A 253 1.38 15.77 19.75
CA VAL A 253 2.42 16.56 19.10
C VAL A 253 2.00 16.92 17.67
N PRO A 254 2.59 17.95 17.04
CA PRO A 254 2.22 18.30 15.67
C PRO A 254 2.53 17.19 14.65
N VAL A 255 1.72 17.13 13.61
CA VAL A 255 1.89 16.23 12.45
C VAL A 255 2.77 16.81 11.33
N SER A 256 3.53 17.88 11.59
CA SER A 256 4.34 18.61 10.59
C SER A 256 5.85 18.39 10.70
#